data_AF-E4Y5T8-F1
#
_entry.id   AF-E4Y5T8-F1
#
_cell.length_a   1.000
_cell.length_b   1.000
_cell.length_c   1.000
_cell.angle_alpha   90.00
_cell.angle_beta   90.00
_cell.angle_gamma   90.00
#
_symmetry.space_group_name_H-M   'P 1'
#
loop_
_entity.id
_entity.type
_entity.pdbx_description
1 polymer ?
#
loop_
_entity_poly.entity_id
_entity_poly.type
_entity_poly.pdbx_seq_one_letter_code
_entity_poly.pdbx_strand_id
1 'polypeptide(L)'
;MITQIQEEDRIARDAELAKKEEQRQFIEKFKQEQAEWRANEIRRNQEEDERVARYKAEKDKQEKEMETKKADNNAAKEYCQEKLGNMLTAIRQEQEEFEKLVCELAMNEQEERAKQAEKERDEKVIRDREELMRVHQLHTQMKLERQAAEQAQENLYRAHIMAKFAEDDRIEQMNAQKRRMKQLEHKKAVEELIRIRREKKEESHKQAIAEREREVQEARIKAQIIEEERQVILQQHADQLLGYLPKGVIRDQKDLERLGEKYIEAYKPTSQREFEKNFDEE
;
A
#
# COMPACT_ATOMS: atom_id res chain seq x y z
N MET A 1 1.54 165.52 -106.10
CA MET A 1 2.43 164.38 -105.83
C MET A 1 2.19 163.73 -104.46
N ILE A 2 1.66 164.44 -103.45
CA ILE A 2 1.31 163.86 -102.14
C ILE A 2 -0.07 163.15 -102.15
N THR A 3 -0.97 163.54 -103.05
CA THR A 3 -2.36 163.03 -103.14
C THR A 3 -2.52 161.69 -103.88
N GLN A 4 -1.60 161.29 -104.76
CA GLN A 4 -1.68 160.01 -105.49
C GLN A 4 -1.20 158.82 -104.66
N ILE A 5 -0.18 159.02 -103.82
CA ILE A 5 0.35 157.98 -102.91
C ILE A 5 -0.69 157.62 -101.84
N GLN A 6 -1.49 158.59 -101.38
CA GLN A 6 -2.55 158.37 -100.40
C GLN A 6 -3.73 157.55 -100.93
N GLU A 7 -3.99 157.62 -102.24
CA GLU A 7 -5.10 156.91 -102.89
C GLU A 7 -4.71 155.47 -103.23
N GLU A 8 -3.48 155.23 -103.69
CA GLU A 8 -2.94 153.87 -103.84
C GLU A 8 -2.80 153.14 -102.49
N ASP A 9 -2.39 153.85 -101.43
CA ASP A 9 -2.39 153.32 -100.06
C ASP A 9 -3.80 153.03 -99.53
N ARG A 10 -4.84 153.71 -100.04
CA ARG A 10 -6.24 153.42 -99.69
C ARG A 10 -6.75 152.15 -100.37
N ILE A 11 -6.52 152.01 -101.67
CA ILE A 11 -6.95 150.84 -102.44
C ILE A 11 -6.21 149.57 -101.96
N ALA A 12 -4.92 149.66 -101.65
CA ALA A 12 -4.14 148.54 -101.10
C ALA A 12 -4.64 148.12 -99.71
N ARG A 13 -5.01 149.08 -98.85
CA ARG A 13 -5.61 148.80 -97.53
C ARG A 13 -6.99 148.15 -97.65
N ASP A 14 -7.82 148.60 -98.59
CA ASP A 14 -9.16 148.04 -98.82
C ASP A 14 -9.09 146.61 -99.39
N ALA A 15 -8.14 146.32 -100.29
CA ALA A 15 -7.89 144.95 -100.77
C ALA A 15 -7.31 144.02 -99.69
N GLU A 16 -6.48 144.55 -98.79
CA GLU A 16 -5.98 143.81 -97.63
C GLU A 16 -7.10 143.53 -96.61
N LEU A 17 -8.01 144.49 -96.40
CA LEU A 17 -9.22 144.33 -95.59
C LEU A 17 -10.15 143.27 -96.18
N ALA A 18 -10.41 143.28 -97.49
CA ALA A 18 -11.23 142.28 -98.17
C ALA A 18 -10.65 140.86 -98.05
N LYS A 19 -9.33 140.69 -98.24
CA LYS A 19 -8.65 139.39 -98.02
C LYS A 19 -8.72 138.94 -96.57
N LYS A 20 -8.60 139.87 -95.60
CA LYS A 20 -8.77 139.58 -94.18
C LYS A 20 -10.21 139.17 -93.85
N GLU A 21 -11.20 139.75 -94.52
CA GLU A 21 -12.62 139.38 -94.37
C GLU A 21 -12.92 138.01 -94.98
N GLU A 22 -12.42 137.71 -96.18
CA GLU A 22 -12.53 136.38 -96.80
C GLU A 22 -11.86 135.31 -95.95
N GLN A 23 -10.65 135.59 -95.44
CA GLN A 23 -9.95 134.69 -94.51
C GLN A 23 -10.72 134.52 -93.20
N ARG A 24 -11.32 135.59 -92.64
CA ARG A 24 -12.19 135.49 -91.45
C ARG A 24 -13.43 134.65 -91.72
N GLN A 25 -14.09 134.82 -92.86
CA GLN A 25 -15.26 134.02 -93.24
C GLN A 25 -14.89 132.55 -93.46
N PHE A 26 -13.73 132.26 -94.06
CA PHE A 26 -13.22 130.90 -94.20
C PHE A 26 -12.90 130.26 -92.84
N ILE A 27 -12.26 131.01 -91.93
CA ILE A 27 -11.99 130.56 -90.57
C ILE A 27 -13.30 130.29 -89.80
N GLU A 28 -14.31 131.14 -89.93
CA GLU A 28 -15.61 130.93 -89.28
C GLU A 28 -16.36 129.72 -89.85
N LYS A 29 -16.37 129.52 -91.18
CA LYS A 29 -16.91 128.31 -91.80
C LYS A 29 -16.19 127.05 -91.32
N PHE A 30 -14.85 127.07 -91.28
CA PHE A 30 -14.06 125.95 -90.78
C PHE A 30 -14.33 125.65 -89.29
N LYS A 31 -14.51 126.69 -88.46
CA LYS A 31 -14.90 126.51 -87.05
C LYS A 31 -16.30 125.91 -86.90
N GLN A 32 -17.25 126.31 -87.74
CA GLN A 32 -18.61 125.75 -87.77
C GLN A 32 -18.57 124.28 -88.18
N GLU A 33 -17.91 123.95 -89.29
CA GLU A 33 -17.71 122.57 -89.75
C GLU A 33 -16.98 121.71 -88.70
N GLN A 34 -15.97 122.26 -88.02
CA GLN A 34 -15.27 121.58 -86.93
C GLN A 34 -16.15 121.38 -85.68
N ALA A 35 -17.06 122.31 -85.37
CA ALA A 35 -18.01 122.17 -84.27
C ALA A 35 -19.07 121.11 -84.58
N GLU A 36 -19.60 121.11 -85.81
CA GLU A 36 -20.53 120.10 -86.30
C GLU A 36 -19.90 118.70 -86.36
N TRP A 37 -18.64 118.61 -86.82
CA TRP A 37 -17.88 117.37 -86.81
C TRP A 37 -17.68 116.85 -85.38
N ARG A 38 -17.24 117.70 -84.44
CA ARG A 38 -17.10 117.32 -83.02
C ARG A 38 -18.42 116.90 -82.39
N ALA A 39 -19.52 117.59 -82.68
CA ALA A 39 -20.83 117.23 -82.15
C ALA A 39 -21.32 115.87 -82.69
N ASN A 40 -21.12 115.61 -83.98
CA ASN A 40 -21.44 114.32 -84.59
C ASN A 40 -20.55 113.18 -84.05
N GLU A 41 -19.26 113.44 -83.84
CA GLU A 41 -18.33 112.45 -83.28
C GLU A 41 -18.67 112.12 -81.81
N ILE A 42 -19.04 113.12 -81.00
CA ILE A 42 -19.52 112.91 -79.63
C ILE A 42 -20.81 112.08 -79.64
N ARG A 43 -21.77 112.40 -80.51
CA ARG A 43 -23.02 111.65 -80.63
C ARG A 43 -22.76 110.19 -81.02
N ARG A 44 -21.88 109.96 -82.00
CA ARG A 44 -21.49 108.61 -82.42
C ARG A 44 -20.82 107.83 -81.30
N ASN A 45 -19.90 108.45 -80.55
CA ASN A 45 -19.24 107.81 -79.41
C ASN A 45 -20.26 107.49 -78.31
N GLN A 46 -21.22 108.37 -78.01
CA GLN A 46 -22.30 108.08 -77.06
C GLN A 46 -23.15 106.87 -77.50
N GLU A 47 -23.50 106.78 -78.79
CA GLU A 47 -24.23 105.63 -79.34
C GLU A 47 -23.39 104.33 -79.31
N GLU A 48 -22.07 104.42 -79.52
CA GLU A 48 -21.14 103.28 -79.36
C GLU A 48 -21.02 102.87 -77.89
N ASP A 49 -20.86 103.82 -76.97
CA ASP A 49 -20.78 103.58 -75.51
C ASP A 49 -22.07 102.96 -74.97
N GLU A 50 -23.24 103.43 -75.42
CA GLU A 50 -24.53 102.84 -75.07
C GLU A 50 -24.66 101.39 -75.57
N ARG A 51 -24.18 101.10 -76.79
CA ARG A 51 -24.16 99.73 -77.34
C ARG A 51 -23.22 98.82 -76.54
N VAL A 52 -22.04 99.32 -76.17
CA VAL A 52 -21.08 98.59 -75.34
C VAL A 52 -21.66 98.33 -73.94
N ALA A 53 -22.31 99.33 -73.33
CA ALA A 53 -22.94 99.20 -72.02
C ALA A 53 -24.06 98.16 -72.02
N ARG A 54 -24.94 98.18 -73.03
CA ARG A 54 -26.01 97.16 -73.18
C ARG A 54 -25.43 95.76 -73.37
N TYR A 55 -24.41 95.60 -74.19
CA TYR A 55 -23.75 94.31 -74.41
C TYR A 55 -23.09 93.79 -73.13
N LYS A 56 -22.41 94.66 -72.38
CA LYS A 56 -21.81 94.31 -71.09
C LYS A 56 -22.88 93.87 -70.08
N ALA A 57 -23.98 94.61 -69.97
CA ALA A 57 -25.08 94.24 -69.06
C ALA A 57 -25.70 92.88 -69.42
N GLU A 58 -25.88 92.60 -70.72
CA GLU A 58 -26.38 91.31 -71.20
C GLU A 58 -25.39 90.18 -70.88
N LYS A 59 -24.08 90.42 -71.04
CA LYS A 59 -23.03 89.45 -70.70
C LYS A 59 -22.94 89.18 -69.20
N ASP A 60 -22.95 90.24 -68.38
CA ASP A 60 -22.95 90.12 -66.92
C ASP A 60 -24.20 89.35 -66.44
N LYS A 61 -25.35 89.54 -67.09
CA LYS A 61 -26.57 88.80 -66.80
C LYS A 61 -26.43 87.31 -67.16
N GLN A 62 -25.92 87.01 -68.37
CA GLN A 62 -25.65 85.62 -68.79
C GLN A 62 -24.66 84.93 -67.85
N GLU A 63 -23.61 85.62 -67.43
CA GLU A 63 -22.62 85.07 -66.50
C GLU A 63 -23.24 84.75 -65.13
N LYS A 64 -24.03 85.67 -64.57
CA LYS A 64 -24.77 85.43 -63.32
C LYS A 64 -25.78 84.28 -63.44
N GLU A 65 -26.49 84.16 -64.55
CA GLU A 65 -27.39 83.03 -64.81
C GLU A 65 -26.64 81.70 -64.91
N MET A 66 -25.44 81.70 -65.49
CA MET A 66 -24.60 80.50 -65.54
C MET A 66 -24.00 80.15 -64.18
N GLU A 67 -23.61 81.16 -63.38
CA GLU A 67 -23.07 80.98 -62.03
C GLU A 67 -24.14 80.44 -61.08
N THR A 68 -25.35 80.99 -61.11
CA THR A 68 -26.50 80.48 -60.33
C THR A 68 -26.85 79.04 -60.71
N LYS A 69 -26.93 78.72 -62.01
CA LYS A 69 -27.15 77.32 -62.46
C LYS A 69 -26.05 76.37 -61.99
N LYS A 70 -24.79 76.82 -61.99
CA LYS A 70 -23.66 76.01 -61.46
C LYS A 70 -23.78 75.83 -59.96
N ALA A 71 -24.12 76.89 -59.22
CA ALA A 71 -24.32 76.85 -57.78
C ALA A 71 -25.47 75.89 -57.41
N ASP A 72 -26.61 75.97 -58.09
CA ASP A 72 -27.75 75.07 -57.87
C ASP A 72 -27.39 73.61 -58.15
N ASN A 73 -26.66 73.35 -59.23
CA ASN A 73 -26.20 72.00 -59.59
C ASN A 73 -25.20 71.45 -58.56
N ASN A 74 -24.27 72.30 -58.09
CA ASN A 74 -23.33 71.93 -57.04
C ASN A 74 -24.04 71.65 -55.72
N ALA A 75 -25.00 72.50 -55.31
CA ALA A 75 -25.81 72.29 -54.12
C ALA A 75 -26.62 70.97 -54.19
N ALA A 76 -27.19 70.64 -55.36
CA ALA A 76 -27.88 69.38 -55.57
C ALA A 76 -26.93 68.16 -55.47
N LYS A 77 -25.69 68.29 -55.98
CA LYS A 77 -24.66 67.26 -55.85
C LYS A 77 -24.21 67.08 -54.41
N GLU A 78 -23.95 68.16 -53.69
CA GLU A 78 -23.57 68.15 -52.27
C GLU A 78 -24.65 67.49 -51.43
N TYR A 79 -25.92 67.83 -51.66
CA TYR A 79 -27.05 67.18 -50.98
C TYR A 79 -27.10 65.66 -51.21
N CYS A 80 -26.93 65.22 -52.47
CA CYS A 80 -26.88 63.81 -52.80
C CYS A 80 -25.67 63.11 -52.17
N GLN A 81 -24.50 63.75 -52.18
CA GLN A 81 -23.28 63.22 -51.55
C GLN A 81 -23.43 63.09 -50.04
N GLU A 82 -24.02 64.08 -49.37
CA GLU A 82 -24.29 64.05 -47.94
C GLU A 82 -25.24 62.89 -47.59
N LYS A 83 -26.34 62.72 -48.34
CA LYS A 83 -27.25 61.59 -48.15
C LYS A 83 -26.58 60.25 -48.36
N LEU A 84 -25.80 60.10 -49.43
CA LEU A 84 -25.06 58.87 -49.70
C LEU A 84 -24.02 58.61 -48.62
N GLY A 85 -23.33 59.64 -48.14
CA GLY A 85 -22.38 59.56 -47.03
C GLY A 85 -23.05 59.03 -45.76
N ASN A 86 -24.20 59.60 -45.39
CA ASN A 86 -24.97 59.19 -44.21
C ASN A 86 -25.53 57.76 -44.32
N MET A 87 -25.96 57.33 -45.51
CA MET A 87 -26.38 55.94 -45.72
C MET A 87 -25.20 54.97 -45.59
N LEU A 88 -24.04 55.34 -46.14
CA LEU A 88 -22.86 54.49 -46.12
C LEU A 88 -22.27 54.36 -44.71
N THR A 89 -22.33 55.42 -43.90
CA THR A 89 -21.94 55.36 -42.48
C THR A 89 -22.91 54.50 -41.68
N ALA A 90 -24.23 54.61 -41.90
CA ALA A 90 -25.22 53.77 -41.24
C ALA A 90 -25.01 52.28 -41.54
N ILE A 91 -24.81 51.93 -42.81
CA ILE A 91 -24.53 50.54 -43.21
C ILE A 91 -23.25 50.01 -42.56
N ARG A 92 -22.18 50.83 -42.50
CA ARG A 92 -20.94 50.43 -41.83
C ARG A 92 -21.15 50.21 -40.33
N GLN A 93 -21.89 51.08 -39.67
CA GLN A 93 -22.20 50.91 -38.24
C GLN A 93 -22.99 49.62 -38.00
N GLU A 94 -24.00 49.33 -38.81
CA GLU A 94 -24.75 48.06 -38.70
C GLU A 94 -23.85 46.83 -38.89
N GLN A 95 -22.90 46.89 -39.85
CA GLN A 95 -21.92 45.81 -40.05
C GLN A 95 -20.97 45.67 -38.85
N GLU A 96 -20.44 46.78 -38.33
CA GLU A 96 -19.56 46.75 -37.15
C GLU A 96 -20.27 46.20 -35.92
N GLU A 97 -21.53 46.59 -35.67
CA GLU A 97 -22.34 46.06 -34.57
C GLU A 97 -22.63 44.57 -34.74
N PHE A 98 -22.92 44.13 -35.97
CA PHE A 98 -23.10 42.71 -36.27
C PHE A 98 -21.81 41.91 -36.04
N GLU A 99 -20.67 42.41 -36.50
CA GLU A 99 -19.37 41.76 -36.29
C GLU A 99 -19.00 41.66 -34.81
N LYS A 100 -19.30 42.70 -34.01
CA LYS A 100 -19.13 42.66 -32.55
C LYS A 100 -19.98 41.56 -31.93
N LEU A 101 -21.27 41.48 -32.30
CA LEU A 101 -22.18 40.45 -31.79
C LEU A 101 -21.69 39.03 -32.13
N VAL A 102 -21.18 38.82 -33.34
CA VAL A 102 -20.60 37.53 -33.75
C VAL A 102 -19.36 37.20 -32.92
N CYS A 103 -18.47 38.17 -32.69
CA CYS A 103 -17.29 37.98 -31.84
C CYS A 103 -17.68 37.64 -30.40
N GLU A 104 -18.64 38.37 -29.82
CA GLU A 104 -19.14 38.13 -28.46
C GLU A 104 -19.77 36.74 -28.33
N LEU A 105 -20.59 36.32 -29.30
CA LEU A 105 -21.19 34.99 -29.31
C LEU A 105 -20.11 33.90 -29.35
N ALA A 106 -19.10 34.05 -30.22
CA ALA A 106 -18.00 33.08 -30.31
C ALA A 106 -17.19 32.98 -29.01
N MET A 107 -16.92 34.11 -28.35
CA MET A 107 -16.26 34.13 -27.04
C MET A 107 -17.11 33.44 -25.98
N ASN A 108 -18.40 33.75 -25.91
CA ASN A 108 -19.33 33.12 -24.96
C ASN A 108 -19.44 31.61 -25.18
N GLU A 109 -19.55 31.15 -26.43
CA GLU A 109 -19.55 29.71 -26.73
C GLU A 109 -18.26 29.02 -26.28
N GLN A 110 -17.11 29.68 -26.47
CA GLN A 110 -15.82 29.16 -26.02
C GLN A 110 -15.75 29.08 -24.49
N GLU A 111 -16.24 30.09 -23.78
CA GLU A 111 -16.33 30.10 -22.32
C GLU A 111 -17.26 29.00 -21.79
N GLU A 112 -18.43 28.81 -22.39
CA GLU A 112 -19.36 27.75 -21.98
C GLU A 112 -18.78 26.36 -22.26
N ARG A 113 -18.08 26.15 -23.39
CA ARG A 113 -17.34 24.91 -23.65
C ARG A 113 -16.26 24.68 -22.59
N ALA A 114 -15.54 25.72 -22.18
CA ALA A 114 -14.53 25.62 -21.13
C ALA A 114 -15.14 25.26 -19.77
N LYS A 115 -16.24 25.91 -19.38
CA LYS A 115 -16.98 25.59 -18.14
C LYS A 115 -17.51 24.15 -18.16
N GLN A 116 -18.03 23.69 -19.29
CA GLN A 116 -18.52 22.32 -19.41
C GLN A 116 -17.38 21.30 -19.29
N ALA A 117 -16.23 21.57 -19.93
CA ALA A 117 -15.05 20.72 -19.79
C ALA A 117 -14.49 20.71 -18.35
N GLU A 118 -14.59 21.82 -17.61
CA GLU A 118 -14.24 21.89 -16.19
C GLU A 118 -15.18 21.03 -15.35
N LYS A 119 -16.50 21.19 -15.52
CA LYS A 119 -17.50 20.35 -14.84
C LYS A 119 -17.29 18.85 -15.09
N GLU A 120 -17.02 18.46 -16.33
CA GLU A 120 -16.76 17.06 -16.69
C GLU A 120 -15.50 16.52 -16.02
N ARG A 121 -14.45 17.35 -15.87
CA ARG A 121 -13.24 16.98 -15.12
C ARG A 121 -13.53 16.80 -13.64
N ASP A 122 -14.27 17.72 -13.04
CA ASP A 122 -14.63 17.64 -11.63
C ASP A 122 -15.52 16.43 -11.34
N GLU A 123 -16.53 16.18 -12.18
CA GLU A 123 -17.37 14.98 -12.10
C GLU A 123 -16.54 13.70 -12.24
N LYS A 124 -15.55 13.68 -13.13
CA LYS A 124 -14.65 12.53 -13.27
C LYS A 124 -13.83 12.32 -12.00
N VAL A 125 -13.27 13.37 -11.41
CA VAL A 125 -12.51 13.27 -10.14
C VAL A 125 -13.39 12.74 -9.02
N ILE A 126 -14.65 13.19 -8.94
CA ILE A 126 -15.61 12.69 -7.94
C ILE A 126 -15.90 11.21 -8.18
N ARG A 127 -16.21 10.80 -9.42
CA ARG A 127 -16.47 9.40 -9.79
C ARG A 127 -15.27 8.50 -9.46
N ASP A 128 -14.07 8.90 -9.85
CA ASP A 128 -12.85 8.14 -9.60
C ASP A 128 -12.61 7.98 -8.08
N ARG A 129 -12.89 9.02 -7.28
CA ARG A 129 -12.80 8.97 -5.82
C ARG A 129 -13.83 8.02 -5.20
N GLU A 130 -15.08 8.09 -5.65
CA GLU A 130 -16.15 7.20 -5.17
C GLU A 130 -15.84 5.74 -5.51
N GLU A 131 -15.36 5.46 -6.72
CA GLU A 131 -14.96 4.13 -7.13
C GLU A 131 -13.80 3.61 -6.28
N LEU A 132 -12.77 4.44 -6.03
CA LEU A 132 -11.66 4.08 -5.17
C LEU A 132 -12.12 3.75 -3.74
N MET A 133 -13.03 4.55 -3.17
CA MET A 133 -13.60 4.29 -1.86
C MET A 133 -14.38 2.97 -1.83
N ARG A 134 -15.20 2.71 -2.86
CA ARG A 134 -15.97 1.46 -2.98
C ARG A 134 -15.06 0.24 -3.08
N VAL A 135 -14.01 0.30 -3.91
CA VAL A 135 -13.04 -0.78 -4.07
C VAL A 135 -12.27 -1.01 -2.77
N HIS A 136 -11.86 0.06 -2.08
CA HIS A 136 -11.18 -0.05 -0.80
C HIS A 136 -12.05 -0.71 0.29
N GLN A 137 -13.33 -0.33 0.36
CA GLN A 137 -14.29 -0.96 1.27
C GLN A 137 -14.45 -2.45 0.98
N LEU A 138 -14.66 -2.82 -0.28
CA LEU A 138 -14.79 -4.22 -0.69
C LEU A 138 -13.52 -5.02 -0.36
N HIS A 139 -12.35 -4.47 -0.68
CA HIS A 139 -11.07 -5.12 -0.37
C HIS A 139 -10.89 -5.33 1.14
N THR A 140 -11.30 -4.35 1.95
CA THR A 140 -11.22 -4.43 3.41
C THR A 140 -12.17 -5.50 3.96
N GLN A 141 -13.40 -5.58 3.45
CA GLN A 141 -14.36 -6.62 3.81
C GLN A 141 -13.83 -8.01 3.45
N MET A 142 -13.34 -8.21 2.22
CA MET A 142 -12.76 -9.48 1.80
C MET A 142 -11.56 -9.90 2.67
N LYS A 143 -10.73 -8.94 3.08
CA LYS A 143 -9.59 -9.21 3.98
C LYS A 143 -10.07 -9.65 5.36
N LEU A 144 -11.09 -8.99 5.92
CA LEU A 144 -11.67 -9.35 7.22
C LEU A 144 -12.32 -10.74 7.18
N GLU A 145 -13.08 -11.04 6.12
CA GLU A 145 -13.70 -12.36 5.92
C GLU A 145 -12.63 -13.46 5.84
N ARG A 146 -11.56 -13.21 5.08
CA ARG A 146 -10.44 -14.14 4.99
C ARG A 146 -9.77 -14.37 6.34
N GLN A 147 -9.52 -13.32 7.11
CA GLN A 147 -8.94 -13.44 8.45
C GLN A 147 -9.85 -14.21 9.40
N ALA A 148 -11.17 -13.96 9.36
CA ALA A 148 -12.14 -14.69 10.16
C ALA A 148 -12.18 -16.18 9.78
N ALA A 149 -12.11 -16.50 8.49
CA ALA A 149 -12.04 -17.87 8.00
C ALA A 149 -10.74 -18.58 8.42
N GLU A 150 -9.59 -17.91 8.31
CA GLU A 150 -8.29 -18.42 8.76
C GLU A 150 -8.29 -18.68 10.27
N GLN A 151 -8.82 -17.75 11.08
CA GLN A 151 -8.96 -17.95 12.53
C GLN A 151 -9.90 -19.10 12.89
N ALA A 152 -11.02 -19.25 12.17
CA ALA A 152 -11.92 -20.39 12.37
C ALA A 152 -11.23 -21.72 12.06
N GLN A 153 -10.45 -21.79 10.98
CA GLN A 153 -9.66 -22.97 10.65
C GLN A 153 -8.57 -23.26 11.69
N GLU A 154 -7.87 -22.23 12.18
CA GLU A 154 -6.86 -22.39 13.22
C GLU A 154 -7.48 -22.89 14.53
N ASN A 155 -8.67 -22.40 14.90
CA ASN A 155 -9.39 -22.85 16.08
C ASN A 155 -9.83 -24.31 15.95
N LEU A 156 -10.33 -24.72 14.78
CA LEU A 156 -10.67 -26.12 14.51
C LEU A 156 -9.43 -27.03 14.59
N TYR A 157 -8.31 -26.58 13.99
CA TYR A 157 -7.06 -27.31 14.04
C TYR A 157 -6.52 -27.44 15.47
N ARG A 158 -6.55 -26.36 16.24
CA ARG A 158 -6.17 -26.34 17.65
C ARG A 158 -7.04 -27.29 18.47
N ALA A 159 -8.36 -27.28 18.26
CA ALA A 159 -9.28 -28.20 18.93
C ALA A 159 -8.96 -29.66 18.59
N HIS A 160 -8.69 -29.96 17.32
CA HIS A 160 -8.31 -31.31 16.89
C HIS A 160 -6.99 -31.77 17.53
N ILE A 161 -5.97 -30.91 17.57
CA ILE A 161 -4.71 -31.20 18.25
C ILE A 161 -4.93 -31.47 19.74
N MET A 162 -5.70 -30.62 20.42
CA MET A 162 -6.00 -30.77 21.84
C MET A 162 -6.74 -32.09 22.12
N ALA A 163 -7.69 -32.45 21.27
CA ALA A 163 -8.39 -33.74 21.36
C ALA A 163 -7.43 -34.92 21.17
N LYS A 164 -6.50 -34.83 20.22
CA LYS A 164 -5.47 -35.86 20.01
C LYS A 164 -4.56 -36.01 21.22
N PHE A 165 -4.06 -34.90 21.78
CA PHE A 165 -3.23 -34.95 22.98
C PHE A 165 -3.98 -35.54 24.18
N ALA A 166 -5.24 -35.18 24.37
CA ALA A 166 -6.06 -35.76 25.43
C ALA A 166 -6.24 -37.28 25.28
N GLU A 167 -6.40 -37.77 24.04
CA GLU A 167 -6.48 -39.21 23.77
C GLU A 167 -5.14 -39.92 23.98
N ASP A 168 -4.03 -39.33 23.51
CA ASP A 168 -2.68 -39.86 23.70
C ASP A 168 -2.33 -39.93 25.20
N ASP A 169 -2.63 -38.88 25.98
CA ASP A 169 -2.44 -38.84 27.43
C ASP A 169 -3.27 -39.93 28.15
N ARG A 170 -4.52 -40.13 27.73
CA ARG A 170 -5.39 -41.20 28.27
C ARG A 170 -4.78 -42.58 28.01
N ILE A 171 -4.31 -42.83 26.79
CA ILE A 171 -3.66 -44.08 26.41
C ILE A 171 -2.36 -44.27 27.20
N GLU A 172 -1.57 -43.22 27.38
CA GLU A 172 -0.32 -43.28 28.16
C GLU A 172 -0.59 -43.62 29.63
N GLN A 173 -1.59 -43.00 30.25
CA GLN A 173 -2.02 -43.31 31.62
C GLN A 173 -2.43 -44.78 31.76
N MET A 174 -3.26 -45.29 30.84
CA MET A 174 -3.67 -46.70 30.82
C MET A 174 -2.47 -47.65 30.65
N ASN A 175 -1.54 -47.31 29.76
CA ASN A 175 -0.33 -48.10 29.53
C ASN A 175 0.60 -48.09 30.74
N ALA A 176 0.76 -46.94 31.42
CA ALA A 176 1.54 -46.82 32.64
C ALA A 176 0.93 -47.66 33.77
N GLN A 177 -0.40 -47.61 33.95
CA GLN A 177 -1.10 -48.46 34.91
C GLN A 177 -0.92 -49.94 34.58
N LYS A 178 -1.09 -50.35 33.32
CA LYS A 178 -0.89 -51.73 32.88
C LYS A 178 0.54 -52.22 33.13
N ARG A 179 1.56 -51.38 32.89
CA ARG A 179 2.96 -51.69 33.22
C ARG A 179 3.16 -51.89 34.72
N ARG A 180 2.61 -51.00 35.56
CA ARG A 180 2.68 -51.12 37.03
C ARG A 180 2.02 -52.41 37.52
N MET A 181 0.83 -52.74 37.02
CA MET A 181 0.12 -53.97 37.38
C MET A 181 0.94 -55.22 37.01
N LYS A 182 1.48 -55.28 35.79
CA LYS A 182 2.34 -56.40 35.36
C LYS A 182 3.61 -56.53 36.22
N GLN A 183 4.23 -55.42 36.60
CA GLN A 183 5.39 -55.45 37.51
C GLN A 183 5.02 -55.97 38.89
N LEU A 184 3.86 -55.56 39.43
CA LEU A 184 3.37 -56.06 40.72
C LEU A 184 3.02 -57.56 40.66
N GLU A 185 2.37 -58.01 39.59
CA GLU A 185 2.09 -59.44 39.35
C GLU A 185 3.38 -60.26 39.28
N HIS A 186 4.37 -59.79 38.50
CA HIS A 186 5.67 -60.45 38.40
C HIS A 186 6.40 -60.48 39.75
N LYS A 187 6.41 -59.36 40.49
CA LYS A 187 7.00 -59.29 41.82
C LYS A 187 6.36 -60.27 42.79
N LYS A 188 5.02 -60.34 42.83
CA LYS A 188 4.28 -61.33 43.63
C LYS A 188 4.62 -62.77 43.23
N ALA A 189 4.69 -63.07 41.94
CA ALA A 189 5.05 -64.39 41.45
C ALA A 189 6.48 -64.78 41.85
N VAL A 190 7.44 -63.85 41.81
CA VAL A 190 8.81 -64.08 42.27
C VAL A 190 8.88 -64.27 43.78
N GLU A 191 8.15 -63.45 44.57
CA GLU A 191 8.06 -63.61 46.03
C GLU A 191 7.48 -64.97 46.42
N GLU A 192 6.45 -65.44 45.70
CA GLU A 192 5.87 -66.77 45.88
C GLU A 192 6.88 -67.89 45.57
N LEU A 193 7.62 -67.79 44.45
CA LEU A 193 8.69 -68.74 44.12
C LEU A 193 9.79 -68.77 45.17
N ILE A 194 10.17 -67.60 45.73
CA ILE A 194 11.14 -67.50 46.82
C ILE A 194 10.59 -68.16 48.08
N ARG A 195 9.31 -67.94 48.41
CA ARG A 195 8.65 -68.57 49.56
C ARG A 195 8.64 -70.09 49.44
N ILE A 196 8.16 -70.63 48.31
CA ILE A 196 8.17 -72.07 48.01
C ILE A 196 9.58 -72.65 48.11
N ARG A 197 10.60 -71.93 47.60
CA ARG A 197 12.00 -72.38 47.69
C ARG A 197 12.52 -72.41 49.12
N ARG A 198 12.11 -71.45 49.97
CA ARG A 198 12.44 -71.44 51.40
C ARG A 198 11.75 -72.58 52.14
N GLU A 199 10.46 -72.78 51.92
CA GLU A 199 9.69 -73.88 52.48
C GLU A 199 10.31 -75.24 52.12
N LYS A 200 10.62 -75.47 50.84
CA LYS A 200 11.30 -76.68 50.38
C LYS A 200 12.69 -76.86 51.02
N LYS A 201 13.44 -75.77 51.22
CA LYS A 201 14.74 -75.82 51.90
C LYS A 201 14.57 -76.18 53.38
N GLU A 202 13.61 -75.58 54.06
CA GLU A 202 13.29 -75.89 55.46
C GLU A 202 12.80 -77.33 55.63
N GLU A 203 11.94 -77.83 54.73
CA GLU A 203 11.52 -79.23 54.70
C GLU A 203 12.70 -80.17 54.49
N SER A 204 13.57 -79.88 53.51
CA SER A 204 14.76 -80.70 53.26
C SER A 204 15.73 -80.70 54.46
N HIS A 205 15.85 -79.56 55.15
CA HIS A 205 16.69 -79.45 56.35
C HIS A 205 16.09 -80.25 57.51
N LYS A 206 14.76 -80.16 57.72
CA LYS A 206 14.05 -80.96 58.73
C LYS A 206 14.18 -82.45 58.45
N GLN A 207 14.06 -82.87 57.18
CA GLN A 207 14.26 -84.26 56.77
C GLN A 207 15.69 -84.72 57.06
N ALA A 208 16.72 -83.91 56.73
CA ALA A 208 18.11 -84.24 57.01
C ALA A 208 18.42 -84.33 58.52
N ILE A 209 17.82 -83.46 59.35
CA ILE A 209 17.93 -83.57 60.82
C ILE A 209 17.28 -84.87 61.30
N ALA A 210 16.06 -85.16 60.85
CA ALA A 210 15.36 -86.38 61.24
C ALA A 210 16.08 -87.66 60.79
N GLU A 211 16.70 -87.66 59.61
CA GLU A 211 17.52 -88.77 59.12
C GLU A 211 18.78 -88.94 59.97
N ARG A 212 19.48 -87.84 60.31
CA ARG A 212 20.63 -87.89 61.21
C ARG A 212 20.25 -88.36 62.61
N GLU A 213 19.10 -87.93 63.14
CA GLU A 213 18.57 -88.43 64.41
C GLU A 213 18.30 -89.94 64.34
N ARG A 214 17.71 -90.44 63.25
CA ARG A 214 17.51 -91.88 63.04
C ARG A 214 18.83 -92.64 62.97
N GLU A 215 19.82 -92.14 62.22
CA GLU A 215 21.16 -92.74 62.16
C GLU A 215 21.82 -92.82 63.54
N VAL A 216 21.70 -91.76 64.35
CA VAL A 216 22.20 -91.76 65.74
C VAL A 216 21.46 -92.79 66.59
N GLN A 217 20.13 -92.91 66.46
CA GLN A 217 19.37 -93.94 67.20
C GLN A 217 19.73 -95.36 66.74
N GLU A 218 19.87 -95.59 65.44
CA GLU A 218 20.29 -96.89 64.89
C GLU A 218 21.72 -97.25 65.32
N ALA A 219 22.64 -96.29 65.31
CA ALA A 219 24.00 -96.48 65.83
C ALA A 219 23.98 -96.81 67.33
N ARG A 220 23.11 -96.15 68.10
CA ARG A 220 22.92 -96.44 69.53
C ARG A 220 22.38 -97.84 69.78
N ILE A 221 21.40 -98.29 69.01
CA ILE A 221 20.85 -99.65 69.09
C ILE A 221 21.91 -100.67 68.69
N LYS A 222 22.65 -100.44 67.60
CA LYS A 222 23.77 -101.32 67.20
C LYS A 222 24.85 -101.40 68.28
N ALA A 223 25.20 -100.29 68.90
CA ALA A 223 26.16 -100.27 70.01
C ALA A 223 25.64 -101.08 71.21
N GLN A 224 24.34 -101.00 71.54
CA GLN A 224 23.72 -101.83 72.58
C GLN A 224 23.80 -103.31 72.24
N ILE A 225 23.45 -103.71 71.02
CA ILE A 225 23.54 -105.12 70.57
C ILE A 225 24.99 -105.62 70.62
N ILE A 226 25.95 -104.83 70.15
CA ILE A 226 27.38 -105.19 70.22
C ILE A 226 27.83 -105.37 71.67
N GLU A 227 27.36 -104.51 72.58
CA GLU A 227 27.70 -104.59 73.99
C GLU A 227 27.02 -105.81 74.68
N GLU A 228 25.78 -106.14 74.31
CA GLU A 228 25.10 -107.35 74.76
C GLU A 228 25.81 -108.62 74.25
N GLU A 229 26.14 -108.70 72.96
CA GLU A 229 26.91 -109.81 72.38
C GLU A 229 28.31 -109.92 73.00
N ARG A 230 28.99 -108.79 73.23
CA ARG A 230 30.26 -108.75 73.96
C ARG A 230 30.10 -109.39 75.33
N GLN A 231 29.03 -109.08 76.06
CA GLN A 231 28.76 -109.67 77.38
C GLN A 231 28.45 -111.17 77.31
N VAL A 232 27.70 -111.63 76.31
CA VAL A 232 27.42 -113.06 76.10
C VAL A 232 28.72 -113.83 75.80
N ILE A 233 29.56 -113.32 74.89
CA ILE A 233 30.87 -113.91 74.57
C ILE A 233 31.75 -113.95 75.82
N LEU A 234 31.78 -112.86 76.60
CA LEU A 234 32.53 -112.77 77.84
C LEU A 234 32.07 -113.84 78.84
N GLN A 235 30.78 -114.08 79.01
CA GLN A 235 30.24 -115.10 79.91
C GLN A 235 30.52 -116.53 79.42
N GLN A 236 30.28 -116.83 78.14
CA GLN A 236 30.47 -118.18 77.58
C GLN A 236 31.92 -118.65 77.65
N HIS A 237 32.87 -117.74 77.43
CA HIS A 237 34.28 -118.06 77.44
C HIS A 237 34.99 -117.68 78.76
N ALA A 238 34.25 -117.13 79.74
CA ALA A 238 34.81 -116.75 81.05
C ALA A 238 35.50 -117.94 81.72
N ASP A 239 34.84 -119.09 81.80
CA ASP A 239 35.38 -120.22 82.57
C ASP A 239 36.64 -120.85 81.91
N GLN A 240 36.88 -120.61 80.62
CA GLN A 240 38.01 -121.15 79.85
C GLN A 240 39.17 -120.14 79.67
N LEU A 241 38.94 -118.84 79.88
CA LEU A 241 39.92 -117.76 79.61
C LEU A 241 40.51 -117.12 80.87
N LEU A 242 40.28 -117.70 82.06
CA LEU A 242 40.82 -117.19 83.33
C LEU A 242 42.36 -117.17 83.28
N GLY A 243 42.95 -115.97 83.22
CA GLY A 243 44.41 -115.76 83.13
C GLY A 243 44.96 -115.46 81.73
N TYR A 244 44.17 -115.59 80.65
CA TYR A 244 44.60 -115.36 79.26
C TYR A 244 43.86 -114.23 78.53
N LEU A 245 43.09 -113.42 79.26
CA LEU A 245 42.30 -112.33 78.67
C LEU A 245 43.18 -111.11 78.33
N PRO A 246 43.10 -110.54 77.11
CA PRO A 246 43.84 -109.34 76.74
C PRO A 246 43.43 -108.12 77.57
N LYS A 247 44.37 -107.20 77.78
CA LYS A 247 44.11 -105.92 78.46
C LYS A 247 43.08 -105.11 77.64
N GLY A 248 42.07 -104.55 78.30
CA GLY A 248 40.99 -103.74 77.68
C GLY A 248 39.67 -104.49 77.39
N VAL A 249 39.61 -105.80 77.67
CA VAL A 249 38.39 -106.61 77.48
C VAL A 249 37.39 -106.40 78.63
N ILE A 250 37.89 -106.19 79.85
CA ILE A 250 37.07 -105.81 81.01
C ILE A 250 37.08 -104.29 81.08
N ARG A 251 35.91 -103.65 80.91
CA ARG A 251 35.78 -102.19 80.86
C ARG A 251 35.39 -101.61 82.21
N ASP A 252 34.34 -102.15 82.84
CA ASP A 252 33.84 -101.59 84.10
C ASP A 252 33.87 -102.61 85.24
N GLN A 253 33.80 -102.13 86.49
CA GLN A 253 33.65 -102.96 87.69
C GLN A 253 32.43 -103.91 87.59
N LYS A 254 31.39 -103.49 86.88
CA LYS A 254 30.18 -104.28 86.60
C LYS A 254 30.45 -105.51 85.74
N ASP A 255 31.46 -105.46 84.87
CA ASP A 255 31.87 -106.61 84.06
C ASP A 255 32.58 -107.66 84.95
N LEU A 256 33.40 -107.23 85.92
CA LEU A 256 34.04 -108.13 86.90
C LEU A 256 33.01 -108.86 87.78
N GLU A 257 31.98 -108.15 88.25
CA GLU A 257 30.93 -108.73 89.10
C GLU A 257 30.15 -109.85 88.40
N ARG A 258 29.93 -109.73 87.08
CA ARG A 258 29.15 -110.69 86.29
C ARG A 258 29.92 -111.96 85.91
N LEU A 259 31.26 -111.93 85.92
CA LEU A 259 32.12 -113.08 85.58
C LEU A 259 32.36 -114.02 86.78
N GLY A 260 31.83 -113.67 87.96
CA GLY A 260 31.85 -114.51 89.16
C GLY A 260 33.07 -114.28 90.07
N GLU A 261 32.99 -114.79 91.30
CA GLU A 261 33.96 -114.54 92.39
C GLU A 261 35.41 -114.91 92.02
N LYS A 262 35.60 -115.91 91.15
CA LYS A 262 36.93 -116.35 90.67
C LYS A 262 37.67 -115.26 89.87
N TYR A 263 36.93 -114.46 89.10
CA TYR A 263 37.48 -113.35 88.32
C TYR A 263 37.79 -112.13 89.17
N ILE A 264 36.94 -111.87 90.17
CA ILE A 264 37.16 -110.81 91.16
C ILE A 264 38.48 -111.07 91.90
N GLU A 265 38.78 -112.32 92.27
CA GLU A 265 40.05 -112.65 92.93
C GLU A 265 41.27 -112.56 92.01
N ALA A 266 41.18 -113.05 90.78
CA ALA A 266 42.31 -113.07 89.84
C ALA A 266 42.69 -111.67 89.33
N TYR A 267 41.72 -110.77 89.22
CA TYR A 267 41.90 -109.41 88.69
C TYR A 267 41.64 -108.32 89.75
N LYS A 268 41.76 -108.68 91.04
CA LYS A 268 41.72 -107.72 92.16
C LYS A 268 42.81 -106.66 91.95
N PRO A 269 42.47 -105.36 91.94
CA PRO A 269 43.48 -104.31 91.80
C PRO A 269 44.39 -104.28 93.02
N THR A 270 45.69 -104.51 92.81
CA THR A 270 46.72 -104.58 93.87
C THR A 270 46.97 -103.21 94.56
N SER A 271 46.43 -102.11 94.02
CA SER A 271 46.42 -100.78 94.64
C SER A 271 45.40 -99.84 93.97
N GLN A 272 44.71 -99.02 94.77
CA GLN A 272 43.64 -98.11 94.33
C GLN A 272 44.11 -97.03 93.33
N ARG A 273 45.43 -96.76 93.24
CA ARG A 273 46.02 -95.72 92.38
C ARG A 273 46.31 -96.13 90.93
N GLU A 274 46.32 -97.42 90.60
CA GLU A 274 46.47 -97.89 89.19
C GLU A 274 45.14 -98.14 88.49
N PHE A 275 44.03 -98.09 89.24
CA PHE A 275 42.70 -98.34 88.73
C PHE A 275 42.16 -97.14 87.94
N GLU A 276 42.30 -95.92 88.47
CA GLU A 276 41.81 -94.69 87.82
C GLU A 276 42.62 -94.32 86.57
N LYS A 277 43.86 -94.79 86.43
CA LYS A 277 44.73 -94.43 85.30
C LYS A 277 44.47 -95.21 84.00
N ASN A 278 43.68 -96.29 84.05
CA ASN A 278 43.37 -97.13 82.89
C ASN A 278 41.95 -96.93 82.34
N PHE A 279 41.12 -96.10 82.99
CA PHE A 279 39.71 -95.93 82.64
C PHE A 279 39.29 -94.46 82.39
N ASP A 280 40.21 -93.50 82.49
CA ASP A 280 39.97 -92.07 82.21
C ASP A 280 40.69 -91.59 80.93
N GLU A 281 40.50 -92.30 79.80
CA GLU A 281 40.75 -91.75 78.46
C GLU A 281 39.56 -92.08 77.54
N GLU A 282 38.50 -91.28 77.62
CA GLU A 282 37.60 -90.95 76.49
C GLU A 282 37.24 -89.46 76.52
#